data_AF-A0A392RK69-F1
#
_entry.id   AF-A0A392RK69-F1
#
_cell.length_a   1.000
_cell.length_b   1.000
_cell.length_c   1.000
_cell.angle_alpha   90.00
_cell.angle_beta   90.00
_cell.angle_gamma   90.00
#
_symmetry.space_group_name_H-M   'P 1'
#
loop_
_entity.id
_entity.type
_entity.pdbx_description
1 polymer ?
#
loop_
_entity_poly.entity_id
_entity_poly.type
_entity_poly.pdbx_seq_one_letter_code
_entity_poly.pdbx_strand_id
1 'polypeptide(L)' 'MTEEFEALKRKQTWTLVKLPQHGSAIGCKWVFRTKENQDGTINKHKA' A
#
# COMPACT_ATOMS: atom_id res chain seq x y z
N MET A 1 -0.30 19.11 -5.52
CA MET A 1 -0.85 17.84 -6.07
C MET A 1 0.24 17.01 -6.75
N THR A 2 1.15 17.62 -7.51
CA THR A 2 2.31 16.95 -8.14
C THR A 2 3.47 16.65 -7.18
N GLU A 3 3.71 17.51 -6.17
CA GLU A 3 4.83 17.32 -5.23
C GLU A 3 4.75 16.02 -4.41
N GLU A 4 3.58 15.64 -3.93
CA GLU A 4 3.42 14.39 -3.17
C GLU A 4 3.68 13.16 -4.05
N PHE A 5 3.21 13.20 -5.30
CA PHE A 5 3.45 12.14 -6.27
C PHE A 5 4.93 11.99 -6.62
N GLU A 6 5.63 13.11 -6.83
CA GLU A 6 7.07 13.11 -7.07
C GLU A 6 7.87 12.66 -5.83
N ALA A 7 7.43 13.01 -4.63
CA ALA A 7 8.02 12.51 -3.40
C ALA A 7 7.88 10.98 -3.26
N LEU A 8 6.72 10.43 -3.63
CA LEU A 8 6.47 8.97 -3.64
C LEU A 8 7.36 8.26 -4.66
N LYS A 9 7.50 8.81 -5.87
CA LYS A 9 8.44 8.28 -6.88
C LYS A 9 9.87 8.27 -6.37
N ARG A 10 10.33 9.39 -5.79
CA ARG A 10 11.70 9.53 -5.27
C ARG A 10 12.00 8.54 -4.16
N LYS A 11 11.02 8.22 -3.30
CA LYS A 11 11.22 7.25 -2.21
C LYS A 11 11.22 5.79 -2.66
N GLN A 12 10.96 5.50 -3.95
CA GLN A 12 10.93 4.15 -4.55
C GLN A 12 10.18 3.09 -3.70
N THR A 13 9.23 3.53 -2.88
CA THR A 13 8.52 2.67 -1.93
C THR A 13 7.20 2.16 -2.50
N TRP A 14 6.80 2.69 -3.66
CA TRP A 14 5.56 2.38 -4.35
C TRP A 14 5.85 2.06 -5.81
N THR A 15 5.29 0.95 -6.28
CA THR A 15 5.32 0.57 -7.68
C THR A 15 3.91 0.67 -8.23
N LEU A 16 3.74 1.37 -9.34
CA LEU A 16 2.46 1.41 -10.04
C LEU A 16 2.24 0.04 -10.69
N VAL A 17 1.23 -0.68 -10.22
CA VAL A 17 0.84 -1.99 -10.77
C VAL A 17 -0.53 -1.91 -11.40
N LYS A 18 -0.78 -2.72 -12.43
CA LYS A 18 -2.13 -2.87 -12.98
C LYS A 18 -3.03 -3.52 -11.94
N LEU A 19 -4.30 -3.12 -11.91
CA LEU A 19 -5.27 -3.71 -11.01
C LEU A 19 -5.42 -5.21 -11.34
N PRO A 20 -5.23 -6.12 -10.36
CA PRO A 20 -5.40 -7.55 -10.61
C PRO A 20 -6.86 -7.88 -10.94
N GLN A 21 -7.11 -8.95 -11.70
CA GLN A 21 -8.43 -9.31 -12.24
C GLN A 21 -9.55 -9.45 -11.19
N HIS A 22 -9.19 -9.79 -9.94
CA HIS A 22 -10.14 -9.91 -8.82
C HIS A 22 -9.94 -8.84 -7.73
N GLY A 23 -9.12 -7.81 -8.00
CA GLY A 23 -8.88 -6.71 -7.09
C GLY A 23 -9.81 -5.54 -7.36
N SER A 24 -10.28 -4.89 -6.29
CA SER A 24 -11.01 -3.62 -6.39
C SER A 24 -10.06 -2.45 -6.13
N ALA A 25 -10.07 -1.45 -7.02
CA ALA A 25 -9.34 -0.22 -6.78
C ALA A 25 -10.01 0.53 -5.63
N ILE A 26 -9.24 0.82 -4.57
CA ILE A 26 -9.72 1.62 -3.45
C ILE A 26 -9.40 3.09 -3.78
N GLY A 27 -10.43 3.95 -3.75
CA GLY A 27 -10.27 5.40 -3.87
C GLY A 27 -9.71 6.02 -2.59
N CYS A 28 -10.26 7.16 -2.16
CA CYS A 28 -9.83 7.82 -0.92
C CYS A 28 -10.51 7.18 0.30
N LYS A 29 -9.95 6.06 0.79
CA LYS A 29 -10.39 5.40 2.02
C LYS A 29 -9.19 5.06 2.88
N TRP A 30 -9.38 5.12 4.19
CA TRP A 30 -8.41 4.59 5.15
C TRP A 30 -8.38 3.07 5.03
N VAL A 31 -7.20 2.52 4.80
CA VAL A 31 -6.97 1.08 4.67
C VAL A 31 -6.16 0.60 5.86
N PHE A 32 -6.74 -0.31 6.62
CA PHE A 32 -6.03 -0.97 7.69
C PHE A 32 -5.26 -2.16 7.13
N ARG A 33 -3.97 -2.26 7.45
CA ARG A 33 -3.13 -3.38 7.00
C ARG A 33 -2.55 -4.12 8.20
N THR A 34 -2.77 -5.42 8.24
CA THR A 34 -2.05 -6.32 9.14
C THR A 34 -0.65 -6.55 8.58
N LYS A 35 0.38 -6.30 9.39
CA LYS A 35 1.73 -6.73 9.12
C LYS A 35 1.93 -8.12 9.73
N GLU A 36 2.39 -9.05 8.92
CA GLU A 36 2.70 -10.42 9.32
C GLU A 36 4.23 -10.58 9.43
N ASN A 37 4.67 -11.45 10.34
CA ASN A 37 6.07 -11.89 10.44
C ASN A 37 6.40 -12.89 9.31
N GLN A 38 7.68 -13.26 9.16
CA GLN A 38 8.09 -14.28 8.17
C GLN A 38 7.44 -15.65 8.43
N ASP A 39 7.12 -15.96 9.68
CA ASP A 39 6.41 -17.15 10.14
C ASP A 39 4.87 -17.06 9.96
N GLY A 40 4.36 -15.94 9.44
CA GLY A 40 2.93 -15.74 9.18
C GLY A 40 2.11 -15.30 10.40
N THR A 41 2.71 -15.15 11.58
CA THR A 41 1.99 -14.59 12.73
C THR A 41 1.79 -13.08 12.59
N ILE A 42 0.75 -12.56 13.23
CA ILE A 42 0.46 -11.13 13.22
C ILE A 42 1.54 -10.39 14.02
N ASN A 43 2.34 -9.57 13.34
CA ASN A 43 3.32 -8.70 13.98
C ASN A 43 2.65 -7.46 14.58
N LYS A 44 1.86 -6.77 13.75
CA LYS A 44 1.21 -5.52 14.15
C LYS A 44 0.07 -5.16 13.21
N HIS A 45 -0.98 -4.63 13.80
CA HIS A 45 -2.07 -3.97 13.12
C HIS A 45 -1.73 -2.50 12.86
N LYS A 46 -1.66 -2.09 11.58
CA LYS A 46 -1.30 -0.73 11.17
C LYS A 46 -2.50 -0.05 10.49
N ALA A 47 -2.95 1.06 11.07
CA ALA A 47 -3.85 2.01 10.43
C ALA A 47 -3.10 2.94 9.47
#